data_AF-A0A9P1DKJ6-F1
#
_entry.id   AF-A0A9P1DKJ6-F1
#
_cell.length_a   1.000
_cell.length_b   1.000
_cell.length_c   1.000
_cell.angle_alpha   90.00
_cell.angle_beta   90.00
_cell.angle_gamma   90.00
#
_symmetry.space_group_name_H-M   'P 1'
#
loop_
_entity.id
_entity.type
_entity.pdbx_description
1 polymer ?
#
loop_
_entity_poly.entity_id
_entity_poly.type
_entity_poly.pdbx_seq_one_letter_code
_entity_poly.pdbx_strand_id
1 'polypeptide(L)'
;MHAPYDRFTGVQVEDSHIVLPELTVMPDDLVLAVFDEGHEIFRTNQSIFQEVRAQHKLILSDVSQSFLLQNNYPEMRRVNLTEVVRSTQRIVFGANTFQLQDDEPTTCLGTTGPPLKSFIFEMPEGYDGGLYAQFAENTVKALWFILETYPSIRLDRHVALLVPNEDFHRTFRFHLEARLEAVFAPTYRIQLISFEEYQDRREDDLIFDWDTNAKGLEQLFIICIGFDA
;
A
#
# COMPACT_ATOMS: atom_id res chain seq x y z
N MET A 1 2.50 1.99 10.15
CA MET A 1 1.05 2.11 10.44
C MET A 1 0.42 1.35 9.28
N HIS A 2 -0.12 0.15 9.40
CA HIS A 2 -1.24 -0.22 10.24
C HIS A 2 -1.45 -1.74 10.15
N ALA A 3 -1.53 -2.41 11.29
CA ALA A 3 -2.58 -3.42 11.43
C ALA A 3 -3.89 -2.65 11.73
N PRO A 4 -5.08 -3.14 11.35
CA PRO A 4 -6.33 -2.58 11.85
C PRO A 4 -6.26 -2.47 13.38
N TYR A 5 -6.88 -1.42 13.94
CA TYR A 5 -6.96 -1.29 15.39
C TYR A 5 -7.82 -2.43 15.95
N ASP A 6 -7.17 -3.49 16.44
CA ASP A 6 -7.87 -4.61 17.10
C ASP A 6 -8.35 -4.26 18.51
N ARG A 7 -7.98 -3.06 19.00
CA ARG A 7 -8.20 -2.62 20.38
C ARG A 7 -8.55 -1.14 20.41
N PHE A 8 -9.32 -0.77 21.42
CA PHE A 8 -9.63 0.64 21.68
C PHE A 8 -8.40 1.36 22.21
N THR A 9 -8.13 2.55 21.69
CA THR A 9 -7.07 3.43 22.18
C THR A 9 -7.67 4.77 22.58
N GLY A 10 -7.14 5.35 23.66
CA GLY A 10 -7.45 6.72 24.07
C GLY A 10 -6.50 7.66 23.35
N VAL A 11 -6.91 8.91 23.11
CA VAL A 11 -6.00 9.93 22.60
C VAL A 11 -5.57 10.81 23.77
N GLN A 12 -4.27 10.84 24.05
CA GLN A 12 -3.67 11.71 25.06
C GLN A 12 -2.61 12.58 24.42
N VAL A 13 -2.36 13.76 25.00
CA VAL A 13 -1.25 14.62 24.61
C VAL A 13 -0.26 14.66 25.76
N GLU A 14 0.91 14.07 25.57
CA GLU A 14 2.02 14.08 26.52
C GLU A 14 3.20 14.80 25.87
N ASP A 15 3.75 15.83 26.53
CA ASP A 15 4.94 16.56 26.06
C ASP A 15 4.90 17.00 24.58
N SER A 16 3.75 17.48 24.11
CA SER A 16 3.49 17.87 22.69
C SER A 16 3.45 16.72 21.69
N HIS A 17 3.41 15.48 22.15
CA HIS A 17 3.19 14.29 21.35
C HIS A 17 1.80 13.72 21.58
N ILE A 18 1.18 13.22 20.51
CA ILE A 18 -0.05 12.43 20.62
C ILE A 18 0.36 11.01 21.01
N VAL A 19 -0.15 10.54 22.14
CA VAL A 19 0.04 9.18 22.64
C VAL A 19 -1.30 8.45 22.56
N LEU A 20 -1.25 7.19 22.14
CA LEU A 20 -2.42 6.34 21.93
C LEU A 20 -2.41 5.14 22.89
N PRO A 21 -2.60 5.33 24.21
CA PRO A 21 -2.64 4.22 25.15
C PRO A 21 -3.84 3.30 24.87
N GLU A 22 -3.63 1.99 25.05
CA GLU A 22 -4.71 1.00 24.99
C GLU A 22 -5.71 1.22 26.13
N LEU A 23 -7.01 1.21 25.79
CA LEU A 23 -8.11 1.28 26.75
C LEU A 23 -8.58 -0.13 27.10
N THR A 24 -8.38 -0.52 28.35
CA THR A 24 -8.89 -1.79 28.90
C THR A 24 -10.38 -1.73 29.26
N VAL A 25 -10.90 -0.53 29.49
CA VAL A 25 -12.31 -0.25 29.74
C VAL A 25 -12.70 0.98 28.93
N MET A 26 -13.83 0.89 28.22
CA MET A 26 -14.35 2.05 27.49
C MET A 26 -14.94 3.06 28.47
N PRO A 27 -14.52 4.34 28.40
CA PRO A 27 -15.13 5.40 29.20
C PRO A 27 -16.63 5.53 28.88
N ASP A 28 -17.44 5.75 29.91
CA ASP A 28 -18.88 5.95 29.76
C ASP A 28 -19.24 7.35 29.19
N ASP A 29 -18.28 8.28 29.15
CA ASP A 29 -18.46 9.70 28.87
C ASP A 29 -17.70 10.21 27.63
N LEU A 30 -17.49 9.36 26.62
CA LEU A 30 -16.81 9.76 25.39
C LEU A 30 -17.54 10.91 24.67
N VAL A 31 -16.85 12.03 24.46
CA VAL A 31 -17.38 13.18 23.71
C VAL A 31 -17.38 12.90 22.20
N LEU A 32 -16.34 12.23 21.69
CA LEU A 32 -16.17 11.91 20.27
C LEU A 32 -15.54 10.52 20.12
N ALA A 33 -16.12 9.70 19.25
CA ALA A 33 -15.50 8.48 18.75
C ALA A 33 -15.18 8.64 17.25
N VAL A 34 -13.94 8.31 16.86
CA VAL A 34 -13.49 8.33 15.46
C VAL A 34 -13.24 6.90 15.02
N PHE A 35 -13.90 6.49 13.93
CA PHE A 35 -13.74 5.20 13.29
C PHE A 35 -12.89 5.40 12.03
N ASP A 36 -11.61 5.12 12.15
CA ASP A 36 -10.67 5.16 11.02
C ASP A 36 -10.75 3.88 10.18
N GLU A 37 -10.39 3.94 8.90
CA GLU A 37 -10.53 2.81 7.96
C GLU A 37 -11.93 2.17 7.97
N GLY A 38 -12.97 3.01 8.02
CA GLY A 38 -14.35 2.59 8.20
C GLY A 38 -14.85 1.59 7.14
N HIS A 39 -14.26 1.53 5.95
CA HIS A 39 -14.59 0.54 4.93
C HIS A 39 -14.20 -0.89 5.33
N GLU A 40 -13.17 -1.09 6.16
CA GLU A 40 -12.80 -2.40 6.69
C GLU A 40 -13.60 -2.72 7.97
N ILE A 41 -13.78 -1.74 8.85
CA ILE A 41 -14.54 -1.93 10.11
C ILE A 41 -15.99 -2.33 9.80
N PHE A 42 -16.69 -1.56 8.97
CA PHE A 42 -18.12 -1.80 8.71
C PHE A 42 -18.37 -2.96 7.74
N ARG A 43 -17.31 -3.48 7.10
CA ARG A 43 -17.35 -4.76 6.38
C ARG A 43 -17.42 -5.95 7.35
N THR A 44 -16.69 -5.89 8.45
CA THR A 44 -16.48 -7.03 9.35
C THR A 44 -17.33 -6.97 10.62
N ASN A 45 -17.59 -5.78 11.13
CA ASN A 45 -18.28 -5.58 12.41
C ASN A 45 -19.15 -4.31 12.36
N GLN A 46 -20.39 -4.44 11.90
CA GLN A 46 -21.34 -3.32 11.88
C GLN A 46 -21.88 -2.95 13.27
N SER A 47 -21.87 -3.88 14.24
CA SER A 47 -22.43 -3.64 15.58
C SER A 47 -21.57 -2.71 16.43
N ILE A 48 -20.27 -2.60 16.13
CA ILE A 48 -19.33 -1.72 16.84
C ILE A 48 -19.82 -0.26 16.89
N PHE A 49 -20.50 0.20 15.84
CA PHE A 49 -21.05 1.54 15.81
C PHE A 49 -22.13 1.75 16.86
N GLN A 50 -22.89 0.72 17.24
CA GLN A 50 -23.90 0.80 18.30
C GLN A 50 -23.30 0.58 19.69
N GLU A 51 -22.28 -0.28 19.79
CA GLU A 51 -21.62 -0.63 21.06
C GLU A 51 -20.83 0.54 21.65
N VAL A 52 -20.12 1.31 20.81
CA VAL A 52 -19.36 2.49 21.27
C VAL A 52 -20.33 3.61 21.61
N ARG A 53 -20.45 3.95 22.90
CA ARG A 53 -21.26 5.07 23.38
C ARG A 53 -20.44 6.35 23.41
N ALA A 54 -20.78 7.29 22.54
CA ALA A 54 -20.16 8.62 22.49
C ALA A 54 -21.18 9.68 22.09
N GLN A 55 -20.98 10.92 22.52
CA GLN A 55 -21.88 12.05 22.17
C GLN A 55 -21.84 12.35 20.67
N HIS A 56 -20.67 12.26 20.05
CA HIS A 56 -20.46 12.42 18.62
C HIS A 56 -19.69 11.24 18.05
N LYS A 57 -19.93 10.92 16.78
CA LYS A 57 -19.25 9.85 16.04
C LYS A 57 -18.81 10.39 14.68
N LEU A 58 -17.58 10.08 14.29
CA LEU A 58 -17.01 10.41 12.99
C LEU A 58 -16.49 9.14 12.33
N ILE A 59 -16.85 8.90 11.08
CA ILE A 59 -16.34 7.77 10.30
C ILE A 59 -15.44 8.35 9.21
N LEU A 60 -14.18 7.90 9.18
CA LEU A 60 -13.23 8.18 8.11
C LEU A 60 -13.15 6.94 7.23
N SER A 61 -13.38 7.09 5.93
CA SER A 61 -13.44 5.96 5.02
C SER A 61 -13.17 6.38 3.59
N ASP A 62 -12.62 5.45 2.81
CA ASP A 62 -12.52 5.53 1.37
C ASP A 62 -13.38 4.42 0.75
N VAL A 63 -14.49 4.80 0.12
CA VAL A 63 -15.43 3.84 -0.49
C VAL A 63 -14.79 3.14 -1.68
N SER A 64 -13.85 3.78 -2.38
CA SER A 64 -13.16 3.17 -3.53
C SER A 64 -12.25 2.00 -3.11
N GLN A 65 -11.84 1.97 -1.84
CA GLN A 65 -11.09 0.86 -1.25
C GLN A 65 -11.99 -0.25 -0.69
N SER A 66 -13.31 -0.10 -0.76
CA SER A 66 -14.24 -1.14 -0.34
C SER A 66 -14.43 -2.20 -1.43
N PHE A 67 -14.24 -3.47 -1.07
CA PHE A 67 -14.51 -4.59 -1.98
C PHE A 67 -16.02 -4.83 -2.21
N LEU A 68 -16.88 -4.23 -1.39
CA LEU A 68 -18.34 -4.38 -1.47
C LEU A 68 -18.93 -3.21 -2.25
N LEU A 69 -19.75 -3.52 -3.26
CA LEU A 69 -20.50 -2.53 -4.05
C LEU A 69 -21.41 -1.62 -3.21
N GLN A 70 -21.75 -2.02 -1.97
CA GLN A 70 -22.56 -1.23 -1.03
C GLN A 70 -22.08 -1.46 0.41
N ASN A 71 -21.29 -0.53 0.94
CA ASN A 71 -21.10 -0.43 2.39
C ASN A 71 -22.29 0.29 3.02
N ASN A 72 -22.99 -0.41 3.93
CA ASN A 72 -24.11 0.15 4.67
C ASN A 72 -23.61 0.99 5.85
N TYR A 73 -23.18 2.21 5.57
CA TYR A 73 -22.90 3.19 6.63
C TYR A 73 -24.21 3.68 7.26
N PRO A 74 -24.22 4.01 8.57
CA PRO A 74 -25.34 4.69 9.20
C PRO A 74 -25.68 6.00 8.49
N GLU A 75 -26.95 6.44 8.59
CA GLU A 75 -27.34 7.76 8.08
C GLU A 75 -26.62 8.87 8.85
N MET A 76 -25.68 9.53 8.18
CA MET A 76 -24.83 10.58 8.73
C MET A 76 -24.59 11.65 7.67
N ARG A 77 -24.24 12.86 8.11
CA ARG A 77 -23.77 13.91 7.18
C ARG A 77 -22.47 13.43 6.52
N ARG A 78 -22.49 13.31 5.19
CA ARG A 78 -21.32 12.93 4.40
C ARG A 78 -20.56 14.17 3.95
N VAL A 79 -19.23 14.09 4.02
CA VAL A 79 -18.31 15.11 3.52
C VAL A 79 -17.24 14.37 2.73
N ASN A 80 -17.12 14.68 1.44
CA ASN A 80 -16.12 14.06 0.57
C ASN A 80 -14.89 14.98 0.50
N LEU A 81 -13.71 14.42 0.79
CA LEU A 81 -12.44 15.08 0.55
C LEU A 81 -11.97 14.72 -0.85
N THR A 82 -11.76 15.72 -1.70
CA THR A 82 -11.51 15.52 -3.14
C THR A 82 -10.06 15.79 -3.55
N GLU A 83 -9.18 16.19 -2.63
CA GLU A 83 -7.80 16.59 -2.92
C GLU A 83 -6.79 15.58 -2.36
N VAL A 84 -6.03 14.94 -3.25
CA VAL A 84 -4.96 14.00 -2.88
C VAL A 84 -3.62 14.73 -2.79
N VAL A 85 -2.95 14.61 -1.63
CA VAL A 85 -1.65 15.26 -1.34
C VAL A 85 -0.49 14.28 -1.19
N ARG A 86 -0.76 12.96 -1.26
CA ARG A 86 0.23 11.90 -0.95
C ARG A 86 0.95 11.31 -2.16
N SER A 87 0.52 11.63 -3.38
CA SER A 87 1.07 11.06 -4.61
C SER A 87 1.23 12.11 -5.70
N THR A 88 1.76 11.70 -6.85
CA THR A 88 1.94 12.57 -8.01
C THR A 88 0.67 12.64 -8.85
N GLN A 89 0.48 13.75 -9.57
CA GLN A 89 -0.71 13.98 -10.38
C GLN A 89 -0.92 12.86 -11.41
N ARG A 90 0.16 12.37 -12.04
CA ARG A 90 0.07 11.28 -13.02
C ARG A 90 -0.47 9.98 -12.43
N ILE A 91 -0.06 9.65 -11.20
CA ILE A 91 -0.56 8.45 -10.50
C ILE A 91 -2.02 8.63 -10.13
N VAL A 92 -2.40 9.77 -9.54
CA VAL A 92 -3.79 10.05 -9.14
C VAL A 92 -4.71 10.05 -10.35
N PHE A 93 -4.35 10.75 -11.43
CA PHE A 93 -5.18 10.79 -12.63
C PHE A 93 -5.27 9.45 -13.36
N GLY A 94 -4.19 8.65 -13.35
CA GLY A 94 -4.23 7.28 -13.84
C GLY A 94 -5.14 6.39 -13.00
N ALA A 95 -5.10 6.50 -11.66
CA ALA A 95 -5.98 5.76 -10.77
C ALA A 95 -7.46 6.14 -10.96
N ASN A 96 -7.75 7.44 -11.14
CA ASN A 96 -9.11 7.92 -11.37
C ASN A 96 -9.77 7.29 -12.61
N THR A 97 -9.02 6.89 -13.65
CA THR A 97 -9.62 6.23 -14.82
C THR A 97 -10.17 4.83 -14.53
N PHE A 98 -9.80 4.23 -13.40
CA PHE A 98 -10.27 2.92 -12.94
C PHE A 98 -11.25 3.02 -11.77
N GLN A 99 -11.59 4.22 -11.29
CA GLN A 99 -12.60 4.38 -10.24
C GLN A 99 -14.01 4.10 -10.79
N LEU A 100 -14.84 3.48 -9.95
CA LEU A 100 -16.25 3.20 -10.27
C LEU A 100 -17.02 4.53 -10.45
N GLN A 101 -17.89 4.59 -11.46
CA GLN A 101 -18.36 5.79 -12.15
C GLN A 101 -19.22 6.80 -11.36
N ASP A 102 -19.41 6.64 -10.04
CA ASP A 102 -20.45 7.37 -9.30
C ASP A 102 -19.95 8.47 -8.35
N ASP A 103 -18.63 8.68 -8.21
CA ASP A 103 -18.07 9.72 -7.34
C ASP A 103 -17.39 10.87 -8.11
N GLU A 104 -17.34 12.05 -7.46
CA GLU A 104 -16.59 13.20 -7.99
C GLU A 104 -15.10 12.82 -8.16
N PRO A 105 -14.49 13.06 -9.33
CA PRO A 105 -13.11 12.70 -9.57
C PRO A 105 -12.17 13.46 -8.62
N THR A 106 -11.26 12.74 -7.99
CA THR A 106 -10.28 13.36 -7.09
C THR A 106 -9.28 14.22 -7.88
N THR A 107 -8.87 15.34 -7.31
CA THR A 107 -7.78 16.19 -7.81
C THR A 107 -6.50 15.90 -7.04
N CYS A 108 -5.35 16.40 -7.52
CA CYS A 108 -4.07 16.18 -6.88
C CYS A 108 -3.28 17.48 -6.75
N LEU A 109 -2.88 17.80 -5.51
CA LEU A 109 -2.02 18.95 -5.19
C LEU A 109 -0.53 18.59 -5.17
N GLY A 110 -0.20 17.32 -5.43
CA GLY A 110 1.17 16.87 -5.58
C GLY A 110 1.84 17.39 -6.86
N THR A 111 3.12 17.09 -7.01
CA THR A 111 3.84 17.40 -8.26
C THR A 111 3.32 16.55 -9.41
N THR A 112 3.59 16.93 -10.67
CA THR A 112 3.20 16.14 -11.83
C THR A 112 3.76 14.71 -11.80
N GLY A 113 4.93 14.51 -11.20
CA GLY A 113 5.62 13.23 -11.15
C GLY A 113 6.27 12.82 -12.48
N PRO A 114 7.18 11.83 -12.46
CA PRO A 114 7.78 11.29 -13.68
C PRO A 114 6.75 10.52 -14.53
N PRO A 115 7.02 10.27 -15.83
CA PRO A 115 6.17 9.42 -16.65
C PRO A 115 6.16 8.00 -16.09
N LEU A 116 5.02 7.31 -16.21
CA LEU A 116 4.94 5.88 -15.93
C LEU A 116 5.80 5.10 -16.94
N LYS A 117 6.70 4.26 -16.42
CA LYS A 117 7.60 3.43 -17.23
C LYS A 117 7.10 1.98 -17.20
N SER A 118 6.83 1.42 -18.37
CA SER A 118 6.53 0.00 -18.54
C SER A 118 7.72 -0.77 -19.13
N PHE A 119 7.85 -2.03 -18.71
CA PHE A 119 8.83 -2.99 -19.21
C PHE A 119 8.07 -4.20 -19.75
N ILE A 120 7.53 -4.06 -20.97
CA ILE A 120 6.72 -5.08 -21.64
C ILE A 120 7.65 -6.03 -22.40
N PHE A 121 7.37 -7.33 -22.34
CA PHE A 121 8.08 -8.36 -23.08
C PHE A 121 7.11 -9.42 -23.60
N GLU A 122 7.49 -10.07 -24.70
CA GLU A 122 6.74 -11.18 -25.28
C GLU A 122 7.43 -12.50 -24.92
N MET A 123 6.65 -13.54 -24.66
CA MET A 123 7.17 -14.90 -24.45
C MET A 123 7.27 -15.59 -25.82
N PRO A 124 8.47 -16.01 -26.25
CA PRO A 124 8.61 -16.70 -27.53
C PRO A 124 7.86 -18.04 -27.54
N GLU A 125 7.17 -18.36 -28.64
CA GLU A 125 6.52 -19.66 -28.81
C GLU A 125 7.54 -20.80 -28.66
N GLY A 126 7.24 -21.77 -27.78
CA GLY A 126 8.10 -22.93 -27.53
C GLY A 126 9.31 -22.66 -26.63
N TYR A 127 9.41 -21.47 -26.02
CA TYR A 127 10.40 -21.22 -24.97
C TYR A 127 10.02 -21.98 -23.70
N ASP A 128 10.88 -22.89 -23.29
CA ASP A 128 10.82 -23.70 -22.07
C ASP A 128 11.43 -22.99 -20.85
N GLY A 129 12.12 -21.86 -21.07
CA GLY A 129 12.59 -21.01 -20.00
C GLY A 129 11.41 -20.38 -19.25
N GLY A 130 11.41 -20.56 -17.93
CA GLY A 130 10.27 -20.22 -17.09
C GLY A 130 9.89 -18.73 -17.19
N LEU A 131 8.60 -18.47 -17.39
CA LEU A 131 7.95 -17.14 -17.34
C LEU A 131 8.52 -16.24 -16.23
N TYR A 132 8.71 -16.79 -15.04
CA TYR A 132 9.25 -16.09 -13.87
C TYR A 132 10.71 -15.63 -14.02
N ALA A 133 11.54 -16.34 -14.78
CA ALA A 133 12.90 -15.89 -15.07
C ALA A 133 12.88 -14.62 -15.93
N GLN A 134 11.94 -14.55 -16.88
CA GLN A 134 11.78 -13.36 -17.73
C GLN A 134 11.20 -12.18 -16.95
N PHE A 135 10.26 -12.42 -16.02
CA PHE A 135 9.84 -11.38 -15.08
C PHE A 135 11.04 -10.87 -14.24
N ALA A 136 11.90 -11.77 -13.75
CA ALA A 136 13.03 -11.39 -12.91
C ALA A 136 14.04 -10.52 -13.68
N GLU A 137 14.29 -10.88 -14.94
CA GLU A 137 15.14 -10.09 -15.84
C GLU A 137 14.61 -8.66 -16.00
N ASN A 138 13.31 -8.50 -16.23
CA ASN A 138 12.71 -7.18 -16.45
C ASN A 138 12.57 -6.39 -15.15
N THR A 139 12.35 -7.05 -14.01
CA THR A 139 12.40 -6.40 -12.68
C THR A 139 13.77 -5.80 -12.41
N VAL A 140 14.86 -6.51 -12.70
CA VAL A 140 16.22 -5.96 -12.52
C VAL A 140 16.50 -4.79 -13.47
N LYS A 141 16.02 -4.84 -14.72
CA LYS A 141 16.09 -3.68 -15.63
C LYS A 141 15.34 -2.47 -15.08
N ALA A 142 14.18 -2.68 -14.46
CA ALA A 142 13.41 -1.62 -13.82
C ALA A 142 14.16 -1.01 -12.62
N LEU A 143 14.80 -1.84 -11.79
CA LEU A 143 15.63 -1.37 -10.67
C LEU A 143 16.84 -0.55 -11.17
N TRP A 144 17.54 -1.02 -12.20
CA TRP A 144 18.62 -0.26 -12.82
C TRP A 144 18.15 1.08 -13.39
N PHE A 145 17.01 1.11 -14.06
CA PHE A 145 16.43 2.35 -14.55
C PHE A 145 16.20 3.37 -13.44
N ILE A 146 15.75 2.95 -12.25
CA ILE A 146 15.60 3.84 -11.09
C ILE A 146 16.96 4.38 -10.64
N LEU A 147 17.96 3.51 -10.47
CA LEU A 147 19.30 3.90 -10.02
C LEU A 147 19.99 4.85 -11.00
N GLU A 148 19.85 4.62 -12.30
CA GLU A 148 20.44 5.46 -13.35
C GLU A 148 19.72 6.81 -13.49
N THR A 149 18.39 6.81 -13.36
CA THR A 149 17.58 8.02 -13.51
C THR A 149 17.65 8.91 -12.26
N TYR A 150 17.78 8.30 -11.07
CA TYR A 150 17.78 9.00 -9.79
C TYR A 150 19.00 8.60 -8.93
N PRO A 151 20.21 9.13 -9.23
CA PRO A 151 21.45 8.67 -8.58
C PRO A 151 21.52 8.89 -7.07
N SER A 152 20.68 9.76 -6.51
CA SER A 152 20.58 10.00 -5.06
C SER A 152 19.66 9.01 -4.34
N ILE A 153 18.90 8.21 -5.08
CA ILE A 153 17.99 7.21 -4.53
C ILE A 153 18.76 5.92 -4.32
N ARG A 154 18.60 5.34 -3.13
CA ARG A 154 18.97 3.97 -2.86
C ARG A 154 17.74 3.09 -2.98
N LEU A 155 17.92 1.83 -3.37
CA LEU A 155 16.81 0.89 -3.48
C LEU A 155 16.16 0.63 -2.11
N ASP A 156 16.99 0.59 -1.05
CA ASP A 156 16.48 0.49 0.31
C ASP A 156 15.60 1.68 0.65
N ARG A 157 14.45 1.39 1.29
CA ARG A 157 13.50 2.38 1.82
C ARG A 157 12.84 3.29 0.80
N HIS A 158 13.04 3.10 -0.50
CA HIS A 158 12.42 3.94 -1.52
C HIS A 158 11.75 3.14 -2.64
N VAL A 159 12.05 1.85 -2.76
CA VAL A 159 11.47 0.98 -3.79
C VAL A 159 10.78 -0.19 -3.13
N ALA A 160 9.59 -0.53 -3.62
CA ALA A 160 8.89 -1.76 -3.28
C ALA A 160 8.52 -2.50 -4.57
N LEU A 161 8.52 -3.83 -4.48
CA LEU A 161 8.13 -4.74 -5.54
C LEU A 161 6.80 -5.37 -5.15
N LEU A 162 5.79 -5.25 -6.01
CA LEU A 162 4.48 -5.86 -5.80
C LEU A 162 4.14 -6.84 -6.91
N VAL A 163 3.57 -7.98 -6.50
CA VAL A 163 3.04 -9.03 -7.39
C VAL A 163 1.56 -9.31 -7.08
N PRO A 164 0.83 -10.04 -7.94
CA PRO A 164 -0.63 -10.08 -7.86
C PRO A 164 -1.18 -10.96 -6.74
N ASN A 165 -0.45 -11.97 -6.28
CA ASN A 165 -0.91 -12.91 -5.26
C ASN A 165 0.24 -13.70 -4.64
N GLU A 166 -0.06 -14.40 -3.54
CA GLU A 166 0.88 -15.23 -2.78
C GLU A 166 1.52 -16.34 -3.62
N ASP A 167 0.76 -16.99 -4.52
CA ASP A 167 1.29 -18.07 -5.35
C ASP A 167 2.36 -17.55 -6.33
N PHE A 168 2.08 -16.42 -6.98
CA PHE A 168 3.06 -15.73 -7.83
C PHE A 168 4.27 -15.33 -7.00
N HIS A 169 4.06 -14.72 -5.83
CA HIS A 169 5.13 -14.30 -4.92
C HIS A 169 6.08 -15.45 -4.58
N ARG A 170 5.53 -16.58 -4.11
CA ARG A 170 6.31 -17.74 -3.69
C ARG A 170 7.16 -18.31 -4.81
N THR A 171 6.61 -18.48 -6.01
CA THR A 171 7.36 -19.02 -7.15
C THR A 171 8.35 -17.99 -7.70
N PHE A 172 7.93 -16.74 -7.84
CA PHE A 172 8.76 -15.69 -8.41
C PHE A 172 9.96 -15.33 -7.54
N ARG A 173 9.81 -15.38 -6.21
CA ARG A 173 10.85 -15.02 -5.23
C ARG A 173 12.19 -15.68 -5.56
N PHE A 174 12.19 -16.99 -5.80
CA PHE A 174 13.41 -17.75 -6.09
C PHE A 174 14.13 -17.24 -7.34
N HIS A 175 13.38 -16.97 -8.41
CA HIS A 175 13.93 -16.44 -9.66
C HIS A 175 14.48 -15.03 -9.49
N LEU A 176 13.77 -14.20 -8.71
CA LEU A 176 14.16 -12.83 -8.44
C LEU A 176 15.42 -12.75 -7.58
N GLU A 177 15.51 -13.50 -6.49
CA GLU A 177 16.69 -13.53 -5.61
C GLU A 177 17.93 -13.97 -6.39
N ALA A 178 17.83 -15.03 -7.19
CA ALA A 178 18.95 -15.50 -8.01
C ALA A 178 19.40 -14.43 -9.02
N ARG A 179 18.46 -13.67 -9.60
CA ARG A 179 18.79 -12.63 -10.57
C ARG A 179 19.36 -11.37 -9.92
N LEU A 180 18.84 -10.98 -8.76
CA LEU A 180 19.37 -9.86 -7.98
C LEU A 180 20.81 -10.12 -7.56
N GLU A 181 21.11 -11.31 -7.03
CA GLU A 181 22.47 -11.71 -6.66
C GLU A 181 23.40 -11.66 -7.88
N ALA A 182 22.98 -12.23 -9.01
CA ALA A 182 23.81 -12.28 -10.22
C ALA A 182 24.13 -10.90 -10.82
N VAL A 183 23.31 -9.88 -10.58
CA VAL A 183 23.44 -8.56 -11.21
C VAL A 183 23.97 -7.49 -10.27
N PHE A 184 23.59 -7.52 -8.99
CA PHE A 184 23.92 -6.48 -8.02
C PHE A 184 25.06 -6.87 -7.08
N ALA A 185 25.35 -8.16 -6.89
CA ALA A 185 26.47 -8.57 -6.06
C ALA A 185 27.82 -8.33 -6.77
N PRO A 186 28.88 -7.95 -6.02
CA PRO A 186 28.92 -7.76 -4.57
C PRO A 186 28.58 -6.32 -4.13
N THR A 187 28.28 -5.43 -5.06
CA THR A 187 28.12 -3.98 -4.81
C THR A 187 26.92 -3.67 -3.91
N TYR A 188 25.81 -4.38 -4.10
CA TYR A 188 24.65 -4.31 -3.22
C TYR A 188 24.31 -5.72 -2.73
N ARG A 189 23.96 -5.84 -1.45
CA ARG A 189 23.49 -7.09 -0.86
C ARG A 189 21.99 -7.01 -0.61
N ILE A 190 21.24 -7.05 -1.70
CA ILE A 190 19.80 -6.87 -1.66
C ILE A 190 19.15 -8.08 -0.96
N GLN A 191 18.40 -7.82 0.11
CA GLN A 191 17.57 -8.83 0.77
C GLN A 191 16.11 -8.53 0.49
N LEU A 192 15.37 -9.53 0.01
CA LEU A 192 13.93 -9.41 -0.17
C LEU A 192 13.24 -9.65 1.18
N ILE A 193 12.48 -8.67 1.64
CA ILE A 193 11.73 -8.74 2.91
C ILE A 193 10.25 -8.55 2.65
N SER A 194 9.40 -9.10 3.52
CA SER A 194 7.98 -8.79 3.52
C SER A 194 7.72 -7.39 4.08
N PHE A 195 6.53 -6.87 3.82
CA PHE A 195 6.07 -5.61 4.41
C PHE A 195 5.99 -5.69 5.94
N GLU A 196 5.61 -6.85 6.50
CA GLU A 196 5.55 -7.06 7.94
C GLU A 196 6.94 -7.03 8.59
N GLU A 197 7.95 -7.58 7.91
CA GLU A 197 9.35 -7.61 8.36
C GLU A 197 10.03 -6.23 8.31
N TYR A 198 9.45 -5.27 7.56
CA TYR A 198 10.00 -3.92 7.38
C TYR A 198 10.19 -3.12 8.69
N GLN A 199 9.65 -3.61 9.82
CA GLN A 199 9.82 -2.96 11.11
C GLN A 199 11.26 -3.05 11.66
N ASP A 200 12.04 -4.07 11.29
CA ASP A 200 13.40 -4.29 11.82
C ASP A 200 14.47 -4.01 10.74
N ARG A 201 14.83 -2.72 10.64
CA ARG A 201 15.48 -2.06 9.49
C ARG A 201 16.95 -2.47 9.27
N ARG A 202 17.31 -2.93 8.07
CA ARG A 202 18.71 -2.99 7.60
C ARG A 202 18.96 -2.14 6.37
N GLU A 203 20.23 -1.83 6.13
CA GLU A 203 20.66 -1.25 4.86
C GLU A 203 20.55 -2.35 3.78
N ASP A 204 20.00 -2.01 2.61
CA ASP A 204 19.80 -2.87 1.44
C ASP A 204 18.58 -3.82 1.44
N ASP A 205 17.65 -3.64 2.39
CA ASP A 205 16.36 -4.35 2.35
C ASP A 205 15.44 -3.79 1.25
N LEU A 206 14.93 -4.68 0.41
CA LEU A 206 13.97 -4.39 -0.65
C LEU A 206 12.64 -5.07 -0.34
N ILE A 207 11.58 -4.28 -0.18
CA ILE A 207 10.24 -4.81 0.08
C ILE A 207 9.77 -5.56 -1.15
N PHE A 208 9.40 -6.82 -0.96
CA PHE A 208 8.81 -7.66 -1.99
C PHE A 208 7.63 -8.43 -1.42
N ASP A 209 6.43 -8.03 -1.85
CA ASP A 209 5.19 -8.56 -1.31
C ASP A 209 4.10 -8.68 -2.39
N TRP A 210 2.95 -9.24 -2.02
CA TRP A 210 1.78 -9.26 -2.90
C TRP A 210 0.73 -8.23 -2.47
N ASP A 211 -0.18 -7.92 -3.39
CA ASP A 211 -1.14 -6.82 -3.30
C ASP A 211 -1.92 -6.72 -1.96
N THR A 212 -2.45 -7.83 -1.47
CA THR A 212 -3.29 -7.88 -0.27
C THR A 212 -2.50 -7.72 1.02
N ASN A 213 -1.20 -8.05 1.00
CA ASN A 213 -0.31 -7.91 2.16
C ASN A 213 0.35 -6.51 2.22
N ALA A 214 0.31 -5.76 1.12
CA ALA A 214 0.88 -4.42 1.03
C ALA A 214 -0.08 -3.28 1.42
N LYS A 215 -1.14 -3.57 2.19
CA LYS A 215 -2.07 -2.53 2.66
C LYS A 215 -1.36 -1.55 3.60
N GLY A 216 -1.49 -0.26 3.32
CA GLY A 216 -0.80 0.79 4.08
C GLY A 216 0.69 0.94 3.75
N LEU A 217 1.23 0.19 2.78
CA LEU A 217 2.57 0.41 2.26
C LEU A 217 2.61 1.72 1.47
N GLU A 218 3.44 2.65 1.93
CA GLU A 218 3.74 3.87 1.20
C GLU A 218 5.23 3.91 0.85
N GLN A 219 5.50 4.03 -0.45
CA GLN A 219 6.86 3.97 -0.98
C GLN A 219 7.05 5.00 -2.11
N LEU A 220 8.28 5.50 -2.28
CA LEU A 220 8.58 6.49 -3.30
C LEU A 220 8.41 5.93 -4.72
N PHE A 221 8.81 4.68 -4.93
CA PHE A 221 8.61 3.91 -6.15
C PHE A 221 8.00 2.55 -5.82
N ILE A 222 7.02 2.16 -6.63
CA ILE A 222 6.42 0.83 -6.61
C ILE A 222 6.58 0.24 -8.01
N ILE A 223 7.16 -0.95 -8.10
CA ILE A 223 7.24 -1.72 -9.34
C ILE A 223 6.19 -2.84 -9.25
N CYS A 224 5.13 -2.71 -10.05
CA CYS A 224 4.09 -3.75 -10.18
C CYS A 224 4.53 -4.76 -11.24
N ILE A 225 4.52 -6.05 -10.90
CA ILE A 225 5.07 -7.13 -11.73
C ILE A 225 3.98 -8.17 -11.96
N GLY A 226 3.68 -8.48 -13.22
CA GLY A 226 2.80 -9.59 -13.60
C GLY A 226 1.31 -9.41 -13.32
N PHE A 227 0.83 -8.18 -13.10
CA PHE A 227 -0.61 -7.89 -12.94
C PHE A 227 -1.44 -8.06 -14.23
N ASP A 228 -0.77 -8.36 -15.34
CA ASP A 228 -1.32 -8.67 -16.65
C ASP A 228 -1.19 -10.15 -17.04
N ALA A 229 -0.60 -10.98 -16.16
CA ALA A 229 -0.33 -12.40 -16.40
C ALA A 229 -1.54 -13.31 -16.18
#